data_AF-A0A1F3FKA2-F1
#
_entry.id   AF-A0A1F3FKA2-F1
#
_cell.length_a   1.000
_cell.length_b   1.000
_cell.length_c   1.000
_cell.angle_alpha   90.00
_cell.angle_beta   90.00
_cell.angle_gamma   90.00
#
_symmetry.space_group_name_H-M   'P 1'
#
loop_
_entity.id
_entity.type
_entity.pdbx_description
1 polymer ?
#
loop_
_entity_poly.entity_id
_entity_poly.type
_entity_poly.pdbx_seq_one_letter_code
_entity_poly.pdbx_strand_id
1 'polypeptide(L)' 'MNNLKNNNKPIRIVIILMLFAIIMLIASIFIMDLDIEQFDTVEFHEICASCFILLIIIHIILFRKRLKNILFPKNK' A
#
# COMPACT_ATOMS: atom_id res chain seq x y z
N MET A 1 -19.76 -10.35 26.12
CA MET A 1 -19.01 -9.14 25.74
C MET A 1 -17.73 -9.54 25.04
N ASN A 2 -17.72 -9.77 23.71
CA ASN A 2 -16.51 -10.05 22.92
C ASN A 2 -16.86 -10.08 21.41
N ASN A 3 -16.92 -8.91 20.75
CA ASN A 3 -17.10 -8.85 19.29
C ASN A 3 -16.27 -7.74 18.62
N LEU A 4 -15.12 -7.37 19.21
CA LEU A 4 -14.24 -6.30 18.70
C LEU A 4 -12.92 -6.79 18.10
N LYS A 5 -12.63 -8.10 18.07
CA LYS A 5 -11.30 -8.61 17.72
C LYS A 5 -11.02 -8.80 16.21
N ASN A 6 -12.04 -8.70 15.34
CA ASN A 6 -11.88 -9.02 13.90
C ASN A 6 -11.71 -7.83 12.94
N ASN A 7 -11.87 -6.58 13.39
CA ASN A 7 -11.93 -5.42 12.50
C ASN A 7 -10.56 -4.95 11.95
N ASN A 8 -9.45 -5.54 12.44
CA ASN A 8 -8.09 -5.17 12.01
C ASN A 8 -7.53 -6.08 10.90
N LYS A 9 -8.23 -7.16 10.52
CA LYS A 9 -7.83 -8.07 9.43
C LYS A 9 -7.68 -7.34 8.08
N PRO A 10 -8.64 -6.54 7.59
CA PRO A 10 -8.48 -5.84 6.31
C PRO A 10 -7.31 -4.84 6.33
N ILE A 11 -7.09 -4.20 7.48
CA ILE A 11 -5.96 -3.29 7.68
C ILE A 11 -4.61 -4.01 7.54
N ARG A 12 -4.46 -5.19 8.17
CA ARG A 12 -3.22 -5.98 8.06
C ARG A 12 -2.96 -6.43 6.62
N ILE A 13 -4.01 -6.85 5.91
CA ILE A 13 -3.90 -7.26 4.51
C ILE A 13 -3.44 -6.08 3.64
N VAL A 14 -4.02 -4.90 3.80
CA VAL A 14 -3.62 -3.71 3.04
C VAL A 14 -2.16 -3.32 3.32
N ILE A 15 -1.70 -3.41 4.58
CA ILE A 15 -0.29 -3.16 4.91
C ILE A 15 0.64 -4.18 4.23
N ILE A 16 0.28 -5.47 4.25
CA ILE A 16 1.05 -6.52 3.58
C ILE A 16 1.11 -6.28 2.07
N LEU A 17 -0.02 -5.93 1.45
CA LEU A 17 -0.09 -5.61 0.02
C LEU A 17 0.76 -4.37 -0.33
N MET A 18 0.77 -3.35 0.52
CA MET A 18 1.65 -2.18 0.34
C MET A 18 3.13 -2.56 0.41
N LEU A 19 3.54 -3.37 1.38
CA LEU A 19 4.93 -3.85 1.48
C LEU A 19 5.31 -4.67 0.24
N PHE A 20 4.42 -5.53 -0.22
CA PHE A 20 4.63 -6.30 -1.45
C PHE A 20 4.80 -5.38 -2.67
N ALA A 21 3.92 -4.37 -2.83
CA ALA A 21 4.02 -3.41 -3.92
C ALA A 21 5.34 -2.60 -3.90
N ILE A 22 5.84 -2.25 -2.70
CA ILE A 22 7.17 -1.61 -2.55
C ILE A 22 8.28 -2.54 -3.03
N ILE A 23 8.26 -3.81 -2.64
CA ILE A 23 9.26 -4.79 -3.08
C ILE A 23 9.23 -4.95 -4.60
N MET A 24 8.04 -5.01 -5.20
CA MET A 24 7.86 -5.11 -6.66
C MET A 24 8.35 -3.84 -7.39
N LEU A 25 8.11 -2.66 -6.83
CA LEU A 25 8.65 -1.39 -7.35
C LEU A 25 10.18 -1.37 -7.32
N ILE A 26 10.79 -1.79 -6.23
CA ILE A 26 12.24 -1.88 -6.12
C ILE A 26 12.78 -2.91 -7.12
N ALA A 27 12.16 -4.08 -7.21
CA ALA A 27 12.55 -5.12 -8.16
C ALA A 27 12.47 -4.65 -9.61
N SER A 28 11.38 -3.95 -9.98
CA SER A 28 11.23 -3.40 -11.35
C SER A 28 12.29 -2.38 -11.71
N ILE A 29 12.77 -1.56 -10.76
CA ILE A 29 13.91 -0.66 -10.99
C ILE A 29 15.18 -1.45 -11.34
N PHE A 30 15.48 -2.51 -10.59
CA PHE A 30 16.64 -3.38 -10.90
C PHE A 30 16.50 -4.08 -12.24
N ILE A 31 15.28 -4.46 -12.64
CA ILE A 31 15.04 -5.11 -13.93
C ILE A 31 15.16 -4.11 -15.09
N MET A 32 14.68 -2.87 -14.93
CA MET A 32 14.89 -1.80 -15.91
C MET A 32 16.39 -1.54 -16.14
N ASP A 33 17.20 -1.60 -15.08
CA ASP A 33 18.65 -1.40 -15.16
C ASP A 33 19.37 -2.54 -15.91
N LEU A 34 18.75 -3.72 -16.00
CA LEU A 34 19.27 -4.89 -16.72
C LEU A 34 18.92 -4.90 -18.22
N ASP A 35 18.14 -3.91 -18.69
CA ASP A 35 17.74 -3.71 -20.09
C ASP A 35 17.29 -5.01 -20.80
N ILE A 36 16.38 -5.74 -20.15
CA ILE A 36 15.88 -7.03 -20.67
C ILE A 36 14.96 -6.75 -21.86
N GLU A 37 15.51 -6.84 -23.08
CA GLU A 37 14.83 -6.53 -24.36
C GLU A 37 13.48 -7.25 -24.60
N GLN A 38 13.20 -8.34 -23.87
CA GLN A 38 11.99 -9.15 -24.06
C GLN A 38 10.78 -8.67 -23.26
N PHE A 39 10.92 -7.65 -22.42
CA PHE A 39 9.84 -7.20 -21.55
C PHE A 39 9.81 -5.67 -21.45
N ASP A 40 8.62 -5.08 -21.63
CA ASP A 40 8.42 -3.65 -21.37
C ASP A 40 8.43 -3.41 -19.85
N THR A 41 9.65 -3.29 -19.33
CA THR A 41 9.94 -3.09 -17.92
C THR A 41 9.42 -1.74 -17.42
N VAL A 42 9.32 -0.75 -18.30
CA VAL A 42 8.77 0.58 -18.01
C VAL A 42 7.26 0.47 -17.77
N GLU A 43 6.53 -0.15 -18.70
CA GLU A 43 5.08 -0.37 -18.54
C GLU A 43 4.77 -1.15 -17.25
N PHE A 44 5.55 -2.18 -16.94
CA PHE A 44 5.40 -2.94 -15.70
C PHE A 44 5.67 -2.11 -14.44
N HIS A 45 6.71 -1.26 -14.46
CA HIS A 45 7.01 -0.36 -13.35
C HIS A 45 5.87 0.64 -13.12
N GLU A 46 5.32 1.22 -14.18
CA GLU A 46 4.19 2.16 -14.12
C GLU A 46 2.92 1.50 -13.56
N ILE A 47 2.63 0.25 -13.94
CA ILE A 47 1.52 -0.53 -13.39
C ILE A 47 1.73 -0.77 -11.89
N CYS A 48 2.94 -1.14 -11.48
CA CYS A 48 3.27 -1.33 -10.06
C CYS A 48 3.12 -0.02 -9.27
N ALA A 49 3.57 1.11 -9.82
CA ALA A 49 3.45 2.43 -9.21
C ALA A 49 1.98 2.84 -9.05
N SER A 50 1.17 2.62 -10.08
CA SER A 50 -0.27 2.91 -10.06
C SER A 50 -0.99 2.07 -9.00
N CYS A 51 -0.69 0.77 -8.91
CA CYS A 51 -1.21 -0.12 -7.87
C CYS A 51 -0.83 0.35 -6.47
N PHE A 52 0.41 0.80 -6.29
CA PHE A 52 0.90 1.30 -5.00
C PHE A 52 0.17 2.56 -4.55
N ILE A 53 -0.04 3.52 -5.46
CA ILE A 53 -0.82 4.74 -5.18
C ILE A 53 -2.25 4.39 -4.74
N LEU A 54 -2.89 3.46 -5.44
CA LEU A 54 -4.25 3.02 -5.10
C LEU A 54 -4.31 2.36 -3.71
N LEU A 55 -3.32 1.54 -3.36
CA LEU A 55 -3.21 0.96 -2.02
C LEU A 55 -3.00 2.01 -0.93
N ILE A 56 -2.21 3.06 -1.19
CA ILE A 56 -2.06 4.19 -0.26
C ILE A 56 -3.40 4.89 -0.04
N ILE A 57 -4.15 5.18 -1.10
CA ILE A 57 -5.47 5.82 -0.99
C ILE A 57 -6.41 4.95 -0.14
N ILE A 58 -6.48 3.65 -0.43
CA ILE A 58 -7.29 2.70 0.37
C ILE A 58 -6.85 2.71 1.84
N HIS A 59 -5.54 2.70 2.09
CA HIS A 59 -4.98 2.75 3.44
C HIS A 59 -5.42 4.02 4.18
N ILE A 60 -5.31 5.19 3.56
CA ILE A 60 -5.75 6.48 4.13
C ILE A 60 -7.25 6.44 4.44
N ILE A 61 -8.08 5.92 3.51
CA ILE A 61 -9.54 5.82 3.70
C ILE A 61 -9.87 4.90 4.89
N LEU A 62 -9.21 3.74 4.99
CA LEU A 62 -9.41 2.80 6.09
C LEU A 62 -8.94 3.36 7.43
N PHE A 63 -7.84 4.12 7.44
CA PHE A 63 -7.29 4.73 8.65
C PHE A 63 -7.88 6.09 8.97
N ARG A 64 -8.76 6.67 8.14
CA ARG A 64 -9.33 8.02 8.32
C ARG A 64 -9.86 8.29 9.74
N LYS A 65 -10.50 7.29 10.36
CA LYS A 65 -11.05 7.39 11.72
C LYS A 65 -9.95 7.45 12.79
N ARG A 66 -8.87 6.70 12.62
CA ARG A 66 -7.70 6.74 13.51
C ARG A 66 -6.89 8.01 13.31
N LEU A 67 -6.69 8.40 12.04
CA LEU A 67 -6.06 9.67 11.66
C LEU A 67 -6.78 10.86 12.30
N LYS A 68 -8.12 10.91 12.25
CA LYS A 68 -8.90 11.97 12.92
C LYS A 68 -8.66 12.02 14.43
N ASN A 69 -8.54 10.87 15.10
CA ASN A 69 -8.26 10.83 16.54
C ASN A 69 -6.83 11.24 16.89
N ILE A 70 -5.86 11.03 16.00
CA ILE A 70 -4.47 11.44 16.19
C ILE A 70 -4.28 12.93 15.86
N LEU A 71 -4.88 13.41 14.76
CA LEU A 71 -4.76 14.79 14.28
C LEU A 71 -5.62 15.77 15.07
N PHE A 72 -6.79 15.34 15.52
CA PHE A 72 -7.69 16.13 16.36
C PHE A 72 -8.00 15.34 17.62
N PRO A 73 -7.02 15.19 18.53
CA PRO A 73 -7.30 14.62 19.83
C PRO A 73 -8.39 15.49 20.45
N LYS A 74 -9.56 14.89 20.74
CA LYS A 74 -10.56 15.55 21.58
C LYS A 74 -9.91 15.73 22.94
N ASN A 75 -9.34 16.90 23.19
CA ASN A 75 -9.11 17.37 24.55
C ASN A 75 -10.47 17.30 25.24
N LYS A 76 -10.54 16.44 26.25
CA LYS A 76 -11.68 16.40 27.18
C LYS A 76 -11.78 17.72 27.92
#